data_AF-A0A1J4WC46-F1
#
_entry.id   AF-A0A1J4WC46-F1
#
_cell.length_a   1.000
_cell.length_b   1.000
_cell.length_c   1.000
_cell.angle_alpha   90.00
_cell.angle_beta   90.00
_cell.angle_gamma   90.00
#
_symmetry.space_group_name_H-M   'P 1'
#
loop_
_entity.id
_entity.type
_entity.pdbx_description
1 polymer ?
#
loop_
_entity_poly.entity_id
_entity_poly.type
_entity_poly.pdbx_seq_one_letter_code
_entity_poly.pdbx_strand_id
1 'polypeptide(L)'
;MAAVSEGASRNGGFVMGILPSGDRNGANLHCSLYVPTGFGYARGQIMTNMVHGGIAIEGGLGTSEEVGQMYWHKKPIVAIASTGGTAAATAGRVLDARNHPPVLSAESAEEAVSLLMSRLQQV
;
A
#
# COMPACT_ATOMS: atom_id res chain seq x y z
N MET A 1 3.08 8.29 -3.66
CA MET A 1 3.32 7.36 -4.79
C MET A 1 4.61 7.63 -5.56
N ALA A 2 4.85 8.84 -6.10
CA ALA A 2 6.03 9.11 -6.94
C ALA A 2 7.39 8.80 -6.26
N ALA A 3 7.59 9.24 -5.01
CA ALA A 3 8.84 9.01 -4.28
C ALA A 3 9.19 7.51 -4.10
N VAL A 4 8.18 6.67 -3.79
CA VAL A 4 8.37 5.22 -3.67
C VAL A 4 8.71 4.60 -5.03
N SER A 5 8.03 5.05 -6.10
CA SER A 5 8.30 4.59 -7.46
C SER A 5 9.73 4.93 -7.91
N GLU A 6 10.19 6.16 -7.64
CA GLU A 6 11.54 6.62 -7.94
C GLU A 6 12.60 5.81 -7.18
N GLY A 7 12.43 5.63 -5.86
CA GLY A 7 13.36 4.88 -5.02
C GLY A 7 13.49 3.42 -5.47
N ALA A 8 12.36 2.75 -5.74
CA ALA A 8 12.36 1.38 -6.24
C ALA A 8 13.00 1.28 -7.63
N SER A 9 12.62 2.15 -8.56
CA SER A 9 13.15 2.17 -9.93
C SER A 9 14.66 2.41 -9.98
N ARG A 10 15.17 3.37 -9.18
CA ARG A 10 16.63 3.65 -9.09
C ARG A 10 17.45 2.47 -8.61
N ASN A 11 16.85 1.57 -7.82
CA ASN A 11 17.50 0.38 -7.29
C ASN A 11 17.18 -0.88 -8.13
N GLY A 12 16.71 -0.72 -9.38
CA GLY A 12 16.43 -1.83 -10.29
C GLY A 12 15.15 -2.61 -9.97
N GLY A 13 14.29 -2.10 -9.08
CA GLY A 13 13.01 -2.69 -8.76
C GLY A 13 11.99 -2.54 -9.89
N PHE A 14 11.06 -3.50 -9.98
CA PHE A 14 9.94 -3.44 -10.92
C PHE A 14 8.79 -2.65 -10.30
N VAL A 15 8.38 -1.56 -10.96
CA VAL A 15 7.34 -0.66 -10.45
C VAL A 15 6.12 -0.71 -11.37
N MET A 16 4.98 -1.18 -10.85
CA MET A 16 3.73 -1.21 -11.57
C MET A 16 2.82 -0.05 -11.12
N GLY A 17 2.42 0.82 -12.06
CA GLY A 17 1.47 1.90 -11.82
C GLY A 17 0.06 1.51 -12.24
N ILE A 18 -0.84 1.30 -11.28
CA ILE A 18 -2.27 1.06 -11.53
C ILE A 18 -2.99 2.40 -11.60
N LEU A 19 -3.35 2.82 -12.80
CA LEU A 19 -3.75 4.20 -13.03
C LEU A 19 -5.27 4.40 -12.95
N PRO A 20 -5.71 5.55 -12.42
CA PRO A 20 -7.11 5.93 -12.31
C PRO A 20 -7.80 6.22 -13.64
N SER A 21 -7.03 6.69 -14.63
CA SER A 21 -7.49 7.08 -15.96
C SER A 21 -7.36 5.93 -16.96
N GLY A 22 -7.97 6.11 -18.14
CA GLY A 22 -7.82 5.21 -19.28
C GLY A 22 -6.56 5.47 -20.13
N ASP A 23 -5.65 6.31 -19.64
CA ASP A 23 -4.41 6.69 -20.31
C ASP A 23 -3.26 6.84 -19.30
N ARG A 24 -2.06 7.19 -19.79
CA ARG A 24 -0.88 7.44 -18.94
C ARG A 24 -0.79 8.89 -18.46
N ASN A 25 -1.73 9.76 -18.83
CA ASN A 25 -1.58 11.19 -18.59
C ASN A 25 -1.56 11.49 -17.07
N GLY A 26 -0.56 12.24 -16.63
CA GLY A 26 -0.36 12.55 -15.21
C GLY A 26 0.24 11.43 -14.36
N ALA A 27 0.57 10.26 -14.95
CA ALA A 27 1.29 9.21 -14.24
C ALA A 27 2.77 9.61 -13.99
N ASN A 28 3.31 9.20 -12.84
CA ASN A 28 4.73 9.42 -12.55
C ASN A 28 5.63 8.67 -13.55
N LEU A 29 6.86 9.15 -13.77
CA LEU A 29 7.75 8.63 -14.81
C LEU A 29 8.57 7.40 -14.40
N HIS A 30 8.39 6.90 -13.17
CA HIS A 30 9.25 5.88 -12.59
C HIS A 30 8.62 4.47 -12.60
N CYS A 31 7.52 4.26 -13.33
CA CYS A 31 6.92 2.93 -13.47
C CYS A 31 7.57 2.14 -14.61
N SER A 32 7.88 0.87 -14.36
CA SER A 32 8.28 -0.13 -15.36
C SER A 32 7.09 -0.55 -16.24
N LEU A 33 5.88 -0.58 -15.65
CA LEU A 33 4.64 -0.90 -16.34
C LEU A 33 3.53 0.06 -15.90
N TYR A 34 2.77 0.56 -16.87
CA TYR A 34 1.57 1.36 -16.64
C TYR A 34 0.33 0.55 -17.00
N VAL A 35 -0.63 0.50 -16.08
CA VAL A 35 -1.92 -0.17 -16.28
C VAL A 35 -3.03 0.88 -16.23
N PRO A 36 -3.40 1.49 -17.37
CA PRO A 36 -4.51 2.44 -17.45
C PRO A 36 -5.84 1.70 -17.29
N THR A 37 -6.49 1.84 -16.13
CA THR A 37 -7.68 1.04 -15.83
C THR A 37 -8.99 1.68 -16.29
N GLY A 38 -9.05 3.02 -16.36
CA GLY A 38 -10.31 3.75 -16.56
C GLY A 38 -11.33 3.59 -15.43
N PHE A 39 -11.02 2.80 -14.40
CA PHE A 39 -11.85 2.67 -13.22
C PHE A 39 -11.55 3.83 -12.32
N GLY A 40 -12.57 4.61 -11.95
CA GLY A 40 -12.55 5.56 -10.84
C GLY A 40 -11.95 4.95 -9.54
N TYR A 41 -12.19 5.57 -8.38
CA TYR A 41 -11.61 5.12 -7.10
C TYR A 41 -11.61 3.60 -6.84
N ALA A 42 -12.56 2.87 -7.41
CA ALA A 42 -12.59 1.41 -7.54
C ALA A 42 -11.29 0.71 -8.01
N ARG A 43 -10.36 1.37 -8.73
CA ARG A 43 -9.07 0.73 -9.12
C ARG A 43 -8.25 0.23 -7.93
N GLY A 44 -8.43 0.87 -6.75
CA GLY A 44 -7.79 0.44 -5.51
C GLY A 44 -8.12 -1.02 -5.17
N GLN A 45 -9.32 -1.49 -5.52
CA GLN A 45 -9.76 -2.87 -5.26
C GLN A 45 -9.03 -3.90 -6.11
N ILE A 46 -8.71 -3.56 -7.35
CA ILE A 46 -7.91 -4.41 -8.21
C ILE A 46 -6.47 -4.47 -7.63
N MET A 47 -5.93 -3.32 -7.25
CA MET A 47 -4.58 -3.22 -6.67
C MET A 47 -4.44 -4.03 -5.38
N THR A 48 -5.32 -3.84 -4.41
CA THR A 48 -5.27 -4.56 -3.13
C THR A 48 -5.45 -6.06 -3.30
N ASN A 49 -6.17 -6.52 -4.33
CA ASN A 49 -6.29 -7.94 -4.66
C ASN A 49 -5.01 -8.53 -5.27
N MET A 50 -4.24 -7.76 -6.05
CA MET A 50 -3.01 -8.22 -6.71
C MET A 50 -1.80 -8.35 -5.78
N VAL A 51 -1.73 -7.57 -4.70
CA VAL A 51 -0.56 -7.53 -3.81
C VAL A 51 -0.57 -8.66 -2.77
N HIS A 52 0.60 -9.07 -2.28
CA HIS A 52 0.67 -10.00 -1.15
C HIS A 52 0.50 -9.29 0.21
N GLY A 53 0.79 -7.99 0.28
CA GLY A 53 0.68 -7.15 1.47
C GLY A 53 1.03 -5.70 1.13
N GLY A 54 1.00 -4.80 2.12
CA GLY A 54 1.20 -3.37 1.86
C GLY A 54 1.84 -2.59 3.01
N ILE A 55 2.46 -1.46 2.66
CA ILE A 55 3.01 -0.47 3.60
C ILE A 55 2.23 0.83 3.45
N ALA A 56 1.60 1.29 4.52
CA ALA A 56 0.89 2.57 4.59
C ALA A 56 1.84 3.69 5.05
N ILE A 57 1.86 4.78 4.28
CA ILE A 57 2.67 5.98 4.49
C ILE A 57 1.74 7.18 4.40
N GLU A 58 1.64 7.96 5.49
CA GLU A 58 0.74 9.10 5.66
C GLU A 58 -0.70 8.75 5.25
N GLY A 59 -1.11 9.21 4.05
CA GLY A 59 -2.36 8.84 3.43
C GLY A 59 -3.59 9.57 3.98
N GLY A 60 -4.64 9.53 3.17
CA GLY A 60 -5.97 10.03 3.51
C GLY A 60 -7.04 9.01 3.16
N LEU A 61 -8.23 9.46 2.75
CA LEU A 61 -9.37 8.57 2.53
C LEU A 61 -9.09 7.42 1.54
N GLY A 62 -8.37 7.69 0.44
CA GLY A 62 -7.99 6.63 -0.51
C GLY A 62 -7.09 5.56 0.11
N THR A 63 -6.12 5.97 0.92
CA THR A 63 -5.26 5.03 1.68
C THR A 63 -6.07 4.26 2.71
N SER A 64 -7.04 4.90 3.37
CA SER A 64 -7.95 4.20 4.30
C SER A 64 -8.79 3.13 3.61
N GLU A 65 -9.26 3.39 2.39
CA GLU A 65 -9.96 2.40 1.58
C GLU A 65 -9.04 1.21 1.28
N GLU A 66 -7.82 1.46 0.80
CA GLU A 66 -6.85 0.41 0.47
C GLU A 66 -6.46 -0.43 1.69
N VAL A 67 -6.20 0.21 2.84
CA VAL A 67 -5.92 -0.46 4.12
C VAL A 67 -7.10 -1.33 4.57
N GLY A 68 -8.32 -0.79 4.52
CA GLY A 68 -9.53 -1.54 4.90
C GLY A 68 -9.76 -2.78 4.03
N GLN A 69 -9.52 -2.67 2.72
CA GLN A 69 -9.63 -3.78 1.80
C GLN A 69 -8.56 -4.86 2.01
N MET A 70 -7.29 -4.46 2.14
CA MET A 70 -6.22 -5.41 2.47
C MET A 70 -6.52 -6.14 3.78
N TYR A 71 -7.04 -5.42 4.78
CA TYR A 71 -7.42 -5.98 6.06
C TYR A 71 -8.59 -6.96 5.91
N TRP A 72 -9.60 -6.66 5.09
CA TRP A 72 -10.67 -7.60 4.76
C TRP A 72 -10.12 -8.89 4.15
N HIS A 73 -9.16 -8.78 3.24
CA HIS A 73 -8.48 -9.92 2.63
C HIS A 73 -7.42 -10.59 3.51
N LYS A 74 -7.29 -10.20 4.79
CA LYS A 74 -6.30 -10.71 5.75
C LYS A 74 -4.85 -10.57 5.25
N LYS A 75 -4.59 -9.59 4.38
CA LYS A 75 -3.25 -9.31 3.87
C LYS A 75 -2.46 -8.57 4.95
N PRO A 76 -1.17 -8.88 5.15
CA PRO A 76 -0.35 -8.16 6.10
C PRO A 76 -0.19 -6.70 5.68
N ILE A 77 -0.39 -5.81 6.64
CA ILE A 77 -0.26 -4.36 6.47
C ILE A 77 0.68 -3.84 7.54
N VAL A 78 1.63 -3.00 7.14
CA VAL A 78 2.50 -2.26 8.06
C VAL A 78 2.29 -0.77 7.85
N ALA A 79 2.13 0.00 8.91
CA ALA A 79 1.97 1.44 8.85
C ALA A 79 3.15 2.15 9.52
N ILE A 80 3.68 3.18 8.85
CA ILE A 80 4.74 4.02 9.42
C ILE A 80 4.08 5.18 10.17
N ALA A 81 3.86 5.03 11.47
CA ALA A 81 3.01 5.94 12.25
C ALA A 81 3.51 7.39 12.25
N SER A 82 4.83 7.58 12.27
CA SER A 82 5.49 8.90 12.26
C SER A 82 5.18 9.75 11.01
N THR A 83 4.63 9.14 9.95
CA THR A 83 4.28 9.83 8.71
C THR A 83 2.90 10.50 8.75
N GLY A 84 2.10 10.28 9.81
CA GLY A 84 0.80 10.93 9.99
C GLY A 84 -0.35 10.25 9.25
N GLY A 85 -1.46 10.97 9.06
CA GLY A 85 -2.60 10.53 8.25
C GLY A 85 -3.23 9.19 8.64
N THR A 86 -3.69 8.45 7.64
CA THR A 86 -4.21 7.08 7.79
C THR A 86 -3.19 6.13 8.42
N ALA A 87 -1.91 6.26 8.10
CA ALA A 87 -0.86 5.42 8.66
C ALA A 87 -0.81 5.53 10.18
N ALA A 88 -0.74 6.76 10.72
CA ALA A 88 -0.81 7.02 12.16
C ALA A 88 -2.15 6.54 12.76
N ALA A 89 -3.26 6.76 12.05
CA ALA A 89 -4.58 6.40 12.54
C ALA A 89 -4.81 4.88 12.65
N THR A 90 -4.06 4.06 11.92
CA THR A 90 -4.28 2.61 11.81
C THR A 90 -3.18 1.77 12.47
N ALA A 91 -1.98 2.31 12.66
CA ALA A 91 -0.84 1.62 13.24
C ALA A 91 -1.16 0.96 14.60
N GLY A 92 -0.83 -0.33 14.72
CA GLY A 92 -1.06 -1.12 15.94
C GLY A 92 -2.50 -1.52 16.21
N ARG A 93 -3.44 -1.22 15.31
CA ARG A 93 -4.89 -1.40 15.56
C ARG A 93 -5.46 -2.59 14.82
N VAL A 94 -6.42 -3.23 15.48
CA VAL A 94 -7.45 -4.07 14.83
C VAL A 94 -8.52 -3.12 14.28
N LEU A 95 -8.89 -3.29 13.01
CA LEU A 95 -9.70 -2.29 12.31
C LEU A 95 -11.22 -2.49 12.43
N ASP A 96 -11.67 -3.67 12.86
CA ASP A 96 -13.10 -3.97 13.04
C ASP A 96 -13.35 -5.14 14.01
N ALA A 97 -14.62 -5.49 14.19
CA ALA A 97 -15.06 -6.59 15.04
C ALA A 97 -14.72 -8.00 14.51
N ARG A 98 -14.21 -8.13 13.27
CA ARG A 98 -13.82 -9.43 12.69
C ARG A 98 -12.49 -9.93 13.26
N ASN A 99 -11.74 -9.05 13.94
CA ASN A 99 -10.51 -9.37 14.66
C ASN A 99 -9.47 -10.09 13.79
N HIS A 100 -9.31 -9.62 12.54
CA HIS A 100 -8.17 -10.03 11.71
C HIS A 100 -6.86 -9.51 12.32
N PRO A 101 -5.70 -10.03 11.89
CA PRO A 101 -4.41 -9.53 12.38
C PRO A 101 -4.34 -8.00 12.32
N PRO A 102 -3.79 -7.35 13.36
CA PRO A 102 -3.71 -5.89 13.41
C PRO A 102 -2.80 -5.36 12.31
N VAL A 103 -2.99 -4.09 11.97
CA VAL A 103 -1.99 -3.34 11.20
C VAL A 103 -0.74 -3.20 12.06
N LEU A 104 0.40 -3.67 11.56
CA LEU A 104 1.68 -3.56 12.28
C LEU A 104 2.14 -2.10 12.29
N SER A 105 2.80 -1.68 13.36
CA SER A 105 3.42 -0.34 13.45
C SER A 105 4.91 -0.46 13.18
N ALA A 106 5.45 0.49 12.41
CA ALA A 106 6.88 0.67 12.21
C ALA A 106 7.25 2.14 12.41
N GLU A 107 8.47 2.40 12.85
CA GLU A 107 9.03 3.74 13.05
C GLU A 107 9.92 4.18 11.87
N SER A 108 10.28 3.25 10.98
CA SER A 108 11.12 3.52 9.82
C SER A 108 10.72 2.69 8.59
N ALA A 109 11.19 3.11 7.41
CA ALA A 109 10.98 2.36 6.17
C ALA A 109 11.65 0.97 6.19
N GLU A 110 12.83 0.86 6.79
CA GLU A 110 13.58 -0.40 6.91
C GLU A 110 12.85 -1.40 7.81
N GLU A 111 12.37 -0.93 8.96
CA GLU A 111 11.55 -1.73 9.86
C GLU A 111 10.24 -2.16 9.19
N ALA A 112 9.59 -1.24 8.46
CA ALA A 112 8.33 -1.55 7.78
C ALA A 112 8.48 -2.68 6.75
N VAL A 113 9.56 -2.66 5.98
CA VAL A 113 9.89 -3.73 5.03
C VAL A 113 10.20 -5.03 5.77
N SER A 114 11.02 -4.98 6.82
CA SER A 114 11.41 -6.16 7.60
C SER A 114 10.21 -6.87 8.23
N LEU A 115 9.29 -6.10 8.84
CA LEU A 115 8.05 -6.61 9.41
C LEU A 115 7.14 -7.21 8.34
N LEU A 116 6.97 -6.53 7.21
CA LEU A 116 6.13 -7.03 6.12
C LEU A 116 6.66 -8.36 5.58
N MET A 117 7.96 -8.44 5.28
CA MET A 117 8.60 -9.65 4.76
C MET A 117 8.51 -10.81 5.74
N SER A 118 8.73 -10.55 7.04
CA SER A 118 8.59 -11.56 8.09
C SER A 118 7.16 -12.12 8.15
N ARG A 119 6.16 -11.27 7.92
CA ARG A 119 4.76 -11.68 7.94
C ARG A 119 4.35 -12.46 6.69
N LEU A 120 4.88 -12.08 5.53
CA LEU A 120 4.63 -12.78 4.26
C LEU A 120 5.15 -14.21 4.24
N GLN A 121 6.20 -14.53 5.00
CA GLN A 121 6.73 -15.90 5.12
C GLN A 121 5.84 -16.84 5.96
N GLN A 122 4.81 -16.31 6.62
CA GLN A 122 3.93 -17.05 7.52
C GLN A 122 2.52 -17.30 6.93
N VAL A 123 2.30 -16.88 5.68
CA VAL A 123 1.02 -16.99 4.94
C VAL A 123 1.20 -17.98 3.80
#